data_AF-A0A3Q0DPY4-F1
#
_entry.id   AF-A0A3Q0DPY4-F1
#
_cell.length_a   1.000
_cell.length_b   1.000
_cell.length_c   1.000
_cell.angle_alpha   90.00
_cell.angle_beta   90.00
_cell.angle_gamma   90.00
#
_symmetry.space_group_name_H-M   'P 1'
#
loop_
_entity.id
_entity.type
_entity.pdbx_description
1 polymer ?
#
loop_
_entity_poly.entity_id
_entity_poly.type
_entity_poly.pdbx_seq_one_letter_code
_entity_poly.pdbx_strand_id
1 'polypeptide(L)'
;MALVLEILLYADFFEVLKNTVLSALLTVCNSAGEALDTGQQTAIMEVGSQLWTVLNIKQIIGQPYIQQTFSLLLALLGFFVQTLDPRLIIQVVTLQTSLLKLEPPDHVCLAMLTFLSSLGNLFIPHTIQDRILPNMSCIFALLLADRNWLLEQHTLEAFTQFAEGTNHEEIVPQCLSSEETKNKVVSFLEKTGFVHETEAAKVERVKQEKGIFWEPFATVTVEEVKRPPLQPCAKRARHEFPLEEEYRSALQTVAEALEATESLLQKAPAPPWLLMEMEALQERIDKLRRCIL
;
A
#
# COMPACT_ATOMS: atom_id res chain seq x y z
N MET A 1 -15.18 16.94 7.30
CA MET A 1 -13.75 16.66 7.00
C MET A 1 -12.82 17.81 7.33
N ALA A 2 -13.07 19.06 6.92
CA ALA A 2 -12.20 20.18 7.26
C ALA A 2 -11.89 20.30 8.77
N LEU A 3 -12.93 20.21 9.62
CA LEU A 3 -12.79 20.27 11.08
C LEU A 3 -12.03 19.05 11.67
N VAL A 4 -12.11 17.89 11.01
CA VAL A 4 -11.37 16.66 11.38
C VAL A 4 -9.88 16.82 11.05
N LEU A 5 -9.58 17.41 9.91
CA LEU A 5 -8.21 17.71 9.47
C LEU A 5 -7.56 18.81 10.32
N GLU A 6 -8.31 19.84 10.71
CA GLU A 6 -7.83 20.88 11.63
C GLU A 6 -7.48 20.31 13.02
N ILE A 7 -8.30 19.39 13.55
CA ILE A 7 -8.01 18.73 14.84
C ILE A 7 -6.74 17.86 14.76
N LEU A 8 -6.47 17.22 13.62
CA LEU A 8 -5.24 16.43 13.42
C LEU A 8 -3.98 17.31 13.41
N LEU A 9 -4.08 18.56 12.93
CA LEU A 9 -2.96 19.48 12.78
C LEU A 9 -2.68 20.36 14.01
N TYR A 10 -3.71 20.75 14.77
CA TYR A 10 -3.57 21.77 15.83
C TYR A 10 -3.64 21.24 17.27
N ALA A 11 -3.93 19.95 17.49
CA ALA A 11 -4.01 19.41 18.84
C ALA A 11 -2.62 19.08 19.42
N ASP A 12 -2.03 20.01 20.17
CA ASP A 12 -0.96 19.75 21.16
C ASP A 12 -1.52 19.09 22.44
N PHE A 13 -2.83 18.83 22.51
CA PHE A 13 -3.51 18.27 23.66
C PHE A 13 -4.28 17.00 23.31
N PHE A 14 -3.99 15.96 24.08
CA PHE A 14 -4.41 14.57 23.93
C PHE A 14 -3.99 13.92 22.63
N GLU A 15 -2.79 13.34 22.67
CA GLU A 15 -2.38 12.24 21.82
C GLU A 15 -3.59 11.37 21.47
N VAL A 16 -4.32 10.79 22.45
CA VAL A 16 -5.56 9.97 22.31
C VAL A 16 -6.60 10.48 21.30
N LEU A 17 -6.82 11.79 21.24
CA LEU A 17 -7.78 12.38 20.31
C LEU A 17 -7.32 12.21 18.86
N LYS A 18 -6.01 12.26 18.58
CA LYS A 18 -5.45 12.08 17.23
C LYS A 18 -5.71 10.68 16.67
N ASN A 19 -5.50 9.59 17.42
CA ASN A 19 -5.79 8.24 16.92
C ASN A 19 -7.29 7.99 16.76
N THR A 20 -8.12 8.57 17.63
CA THR A 20 -9.57 8.47 17.50
C THR A 20 -10.03 9.14 16.21
N VAL A 21 -9.50 10.34 15.94
CA VAL A 21 -9.82 11.12 14.74
C VAL A 21 -9.24 10.46 13.47
N LEU A 22 -8.02 9.92 13.53
CA LEU A 22 -7.38 9.20 12.42
C LEU A 22 -8.10 7.89 12.11
N SER A 23 -8.54 7.15 13.14
CA SER A 23 -9.35 5.95 12.98
C SER A 23 -10.72 6.28 12.37
N ALA A 24 -11.39 7.33 12.86
CA ALA A 24 -12.64 7.80 12.27
C ALA A 24 -12.45 8.20 10.80
N LEU A 25 -11.36 8.91 10.48
CA LEU A 25 -11.04 9.27 9.10
C LEU A 25 -10.85 8.03 8.21
N LEU A 26 -10.10 7.03 8.69
CA LEU A 26 -9.91 5.77 7.97
C LEU A 26 -11.24 5.04 7.75
N THR A 27 -12.13 5.00 8.74
CA THR A 27 -13.47 4.41 8.57
C THR A 27 -14.31 5.15 7.54
N VAL A 28 -14.22 6.48 7.51
CA VAL A 28 -14.90 7.30 6.50
C VAL A 28 -14.35 6.99 5.12
N CYS A 29 -13.02 6.92 4.93
CA CYS A 29 -12.40 6.55 3.66
C CYS A 29 -12.86 5.16 3.19
N ASN A 30 -12.84 4.17 4.08
CA ASN A 30 -13.27 2.81 3.76
C ASN A 30 -14.77 2.73 3.42
N SER A 31 -15.61 3.57 4.04
CA SER A 31 -17.06 3.61 3.76
C SER A 31 -17.43 4.39 2.51
N ALA A 32 -16.68 5.45 2.19
CA ALA A 32 -16.90 6.31 1.04
C ALA A 32 -16.32 5.70 -0.25
N GLY A 33 -15.30 4.85 -0.14
CA GLY A 33 -14.63 4.23 -1.30
C GLY A 33 -14.12 5.30 -2.27
N GLU A 34 -14.47 5.15 -3.56
CA GLU A 34 -14.10 6.08 -4.62
C GLU A 34 -14.95 7.36 -4.66
N ALA A 35 -15.95 7.52 -3.77
CA ALA A 35 -16.84 8.68 -3.77
C ALA A 35 -16.23 9.95 -3.16
N LEU A 36 -14.98 9.89 -2.67
CA LEU A 36 -14.25 11.05 -2.14
C LEU A 36 -13.85 11.98 -3.27
N ASP A 37 -14.16 13.28 -3.14
CA ASP A 37 -13.73 14.27 -4.12
C ASP A 37 -12.19 14.46 -4.08
N THR A 38 -11.61 14.91 -5.19
CA THR A 38 -10.16 15.09 -5.33
C THR A 38 -9.58 16.09 -4.34
N GLY A 39 -10.35 17.08 -3.90
CA GLY A 39 -9.94 18.06 -2.89
C GLY A 39 -9.82 17.45 -1.50
N GLN A 40 -10.78 16.58 -1.13
CA GLN A 40 -10.78 15.83 0.12
C GLN A 40 -9.63 14.83 0.17
N GLN A 41 -9.41 14.08 -0.92
CA GLN A 41 -8.27 13.17 -1.03
C GLN A 41 -6.96 13.94 -0.82
N THR A 42 -6.77 15.06 -1.53
CA THR A 42 -5.56 15.89 -1.40
C THR A 42 -5.36 16.40 0.03
N ALA A 43 -6.42 16.88 0.68
CA ALA A 43 -6.33 17.39 2.05
C ALA A 43 -6.02 16.28 3.08
N ILE A 44 -6.60 15.09 2.91
CA ILE A 44 -6.28 13.91 3.73
C ILE A 44 -4.81 13.52 3.54
N MET A 45 -4.34 13.52 2.29
CA MET A 45 -2.97 13.18 1.94
C MET A 45 -1.96 14.18 2.49
N GLU A 46 -2.28 15.47 2.48
CA GLU A 46 -1.45 16.50 3.09
C GLU A 46 -1.32 16.29 4.59
N VAL A 47 -2.42 16.05 5.29
CA VAL A 47 -2.40 15.76 6.73
C VAL A 47 -1.65 14.46 7.03
N GLY A 48 -1.87 13.40 6.24
CA GLY A 48 -1.14 12.14 6.38
C GLY A 48 0.37 12.32 6.19
N SER A 49 0.78 13.13 5.21
CA SER A 49 2.19 13.46 4.96
C SER A 49 2.80 14.27 6.10
N GLN A 50 2.08 15.26 6.63
CA GLN A 50 2.54 16.06 7.77
C GLN A 50 2.66 15.21 9.03
N LEU A 51 1.67 14.36 9.32
CA LEU A 51 1.74 13.39 10.42
C LEU A 51 2.90 12.41 10.26
N TRP A 52 3.26 12.04 9.03
CA TRP A 52 4.43 11.20 8.78
C TRP A 52 5.73 11.86 9.22
N THR A 53 5.90 13.17 8.96
CA THR A 53 7.15 13.89 9.27
C THR A 53 7.45 14.01 10.76
N VAL A 54 6.44 13.89 11.62
CA VAL A 54 6.61 13.98 13.08
C VAL A 54 6.91 12.63 13.74
N LEU A 55 6.84 11.53 13.00
CA LEU A 55 7.09 10.19 13.53
C LEU A 55 8.59 9.94 13.74
N ASN A 56 8.92 9.39 14.92
CA ASN A 56 10.29 8.98 15.25
C ASN A 56 10.37 7.49 15.57
N ILE A 57 11.34 6.79 14.99
CA ILE A 57 11.58 5.35 15.19
C ILE A 57 11.69 4.99 16.68
N LYS A 58 12.39 5.79 17.49
CA LYS A 58 12.57 5.52 18.93
C LYS A 58 11.24 5.61 19.69
N GLN A 59 10.38 6.54 19.30
CA GLN A 59 9.07 6.73 19.89
C GLN A 59 8.11 5.62 19.49
N ILE A 60 8.15 5.17 18.23
CA ILE A 60 7.35 4.05 17.75
C ILE A 60 7.68 2.78 18.53
N ILE A 61 8.94 2.49 18.85
CA ILE A 61 9.26 1.27 19.62
C ILE A 61 8.79 1.37 21.07
N GLY A 62 8.98 2.54 21.69
CA GLY A 62 8.79 2.70 23.13
C GLY A 62 7.38 3.07 23.58
N GLN A 63 6.52 3.56 22.69
CA GLN A 63 5.23 4.14 23.06
C GLN A 63 4.05 3.49 22.31
N PRO A 64 3.19 2.72 23.00
CA PRO A 64 2.02 2.07 22.41
C PRO A 64 1.08 3.03 21.68
N TYR A 65 0.98 4.26 22.18
CA TYR A 65 0.16 5.29 21.57
C TYR A 65 0.62 5.63 20.15
N ILE A 66 1.93 5.82 19.99
CA ILE A 66 2.58 6.18 18.74
C ILE A 66 2.61 4.98 17.79
N GLN A 67 2.71 3.75 18.32
CA GLN A 67 2.54 2.52 17.54
C GLN A 67 1.17 2.46 16.86
N GLN A 68 0.12 2.82 17.60
CA GLN A 68 -1.23 2.88 17.07
C GLN A 68 -1.37 3.99 16.03
N THR A 69 -0.81 5.19 16.28
CA THR A 69 -0.80 6.28 15.29
C THR A 69 -0.11 5.85 14.01
N PHE A 70 1.06 5.23 14.13
CA PHE A 70 1.84 4.72 13.02
C PHE A 70 1.05 3.66 12.22
N SER A 71 0.42 2.71 12.90
CA SER A 71 -0.36 1.64 12.26
C SER A 71 -1.56 2.18 11.50
N LEU A 72 -2.30 3.13 12.09
CA LEU A 72 -3.42 3.80 11.45
C LEU A 72 -2.96 4.65 10.25
N LEU A 73 -1.83 5.33 10.38
CA LEU A 73 -1.27 6.13 9.31
C LEU A 73 -0.83 5.26 8.13
N LEU A 74 -0.18 4.12 8.38
CA LEU A 74 0.15 3.15 7.33
C LEU A 74 -1.10 2.64 6.61
N ALA A 75 -2.17 2.32 7.34
CA ALA A 75 -3.43 1.90 6.73
C ALA A 75 -4.04 3.00 5.84
N LEU A 76 -4.00 4.25 6.30
CA LEU A 76 -4.47 5.41 5.52
C LEU A 76 -3.63 5.64 4.27
N LEU A 77 -2.30 5.60 4.38
CA LEU A 77 -1.40 5.76 3.23
C LEU A 77 -1.56 4.60 2.24
N GLY A 78 -1.75 3.37 2.73
CA GLY A 78 -2.01 2.19 1.91
C GLY A 78 -3.32 2.29 1.13
N PHE A 79 -4.37 2.92 1.70
CA PHE A 79 -5.61 3.18 0.98
C PHE A 79 -5.39 4.11 -0.22
N PHE A 80 -4.54 5.12 -0.06
CA PHE A 80 -4.25 6.12 -1.10
C PHE A 80 -2.99 5.81 -1.92
N VAL A 81 -2.53 4.55 -1.91
CA VAL A 81 -1.20 4.17 -2.40
C VAL A 81 -0.91 4.61 -3.84
N GLN A 82 -1.94 4.63 -4.70
CA GLN A 82 -1.84 5.04 -6.11
C GLN A 82 -1.64 6.55 -6.30
N THR A 83 -2.06 7.36 -5.33
CA THR A 83 -1.98 8.83 -5.37
C THR A 83 -0.86 9.40 -4.50
N LEU A 84 -0.12 8.53 -3.79
CA LEU A 84 0.99 8.93 -2.95
C LEU A 84 2.12 9.56 -3.76
N ASP A 85 2.76 10.59 -3.20
CA ASP A 85 4.04 11.06 -3.70
C ASP A 85 5.08 9.92 -3.61
N PRO A 86 5.74 9.56 -4.73
CA PRO A 86 6.91 8.68 -4.76
C PRO A 86 7.91 8.87 -3.63
N ARG A 87 8.16 10.12 -3.24
CA ARG A 87 9.09 10.47 -2.15
C ARG A 87 8.60 10.00 -0.79
N LEU A 88 7.30 10.13 -0.53
CA LEU A 88 6.70 9.66 0.70
C LEU A 88 6.76 8.14 0.78
N ILE A 89 6.50 7.43 -0.33
CA ILE A 89 6.64 5.96 -0.39
C ILE A 89 8.08 5.55 -0.02
N ILE A 90 9.10 6.18 -0.62
CA ILE A 90 10.50 5.90 -0.27
C ILE A 90 10.76 6.09 1.22
N GLN A 91 10.28 7.19 1.81
CA GLN A 91 10.43 7.46 3.24
C GLN A 91 9.74 6.39 4.09
N VAL A 92 8.52 5.99 3.72
CA VAL A 92 7.74 4.98 4.43
C VAL A 92 8.46 3.64 4.43
N VAL A 93 8.84 3.14 3.25
CA VAL A 93 9.50 1.84 3.14
C VAL A 93 10.88 1.86 3.82
N THR A 94 11.64 2.96 3.71
CA THR A 94 12.94 3.09 4.40
C THR A 94 12.78 3.04 5.93
N LEU A 95 11.78 3.76 6.46
CA LEU A 95 11.51 3.77 7.90
C LEU A 95 11.09 2.38 8.41
N GLN A 96 10.26 1.65 7.66
CA GLN A 96 9.86 0.28 7.98
C GLN A 96 11.07 -0.65 8.05
N THR A 97 11.98 -0.60 7.06
CA THR A 97 13.22 -1.39 7.08
C THR A 97 14.07 -1.09 8.32
N SER A 98 14.21 0.17 8.71
CA SER A 98 14.95 0.56 9.91
C SER A 98 14.25 0.12 11.19
N LEU A 99 12.93 0.18 11.24
CA LEU A 99 12.13 -0.16 12.41
C LEU A 99 12.09 -1.68 12.66
N LEU A 100 11.98 -2.51 11.60
CA LEU A 100 12.02 -3.98 11.73
C LEU A 100 13.33 -4.51 12.30
N LYS A 101 14.46 -3.85 12.01
CA LYS A 101 15.77 -4.19 12.61
C LYS A 101 15.82 -3.97 14.12
N LEU A 102 14.84 -3.27 14.67
CA LEU A 102 14.72 -2.97 16.08
C LEU A 102 13.61 -3.80 16.75
N GLU A 103 13.11 -4.84 16.06
CA GLU A 103 12.15 -5.83 16.57
C GLU A 103 10.90 -5.16 17.17
N PRO A 104 10.07 -4.48 16.35
CA PRO A 104 8.87 -3.82 16.83
C PRO A 104 7.80 -4.85 17.21
N PRO A 105 6.77 -4.47 17.99
CA PRO A 105 5.71 -5.40 18.38
C PRO A 105 4.93 -5.94 17.17
N ASP A 106 4.39 -7.16 17.30
CA ASP A 106 3.70 -7.89 16.22
C ASP A 106 2.63 -7.07 15.49
N HIS A 107 1.80 -6.31 16.21
CA HIS A 107 0.74 -5.49 15.61
C HIS A 107 1.30 -4.40 14.69
N VAL A 108 2.48 -3.86 15.00
CA VAL A 108 3.19 -2.89 14.17
C VAL A 108 3.73 -3.60 12.92
N CYS A 109 4.32 -4.79 13.07
CA CYS A 109 4.77 -5.60 11.95
C CYS A 109 3.63 -5.94 10.98
N LEU A 110 2.45 -6.30 11.50
CA LEU A 110 1.25 -6.59 10.71
C LEU A 110 0.75 -5.35 9.95
N ALA A 111 0.79 -4.17 10.56
CA ALA A 111 0.45 -2.92 9.88
C ALA A 111 1.44 -2.60 8.75
N MET A 112 2.75 -2.81 8.98
CA MET A 112 3.77 -2.69 7.92
C MET A 112 3.51 -3.65 6.76
N LEU A 113 3.23 -4.91 7.07
CA LEU A 113 2.94 -5.94 6.09
C LEU A 113 1.69 -5.62 5.26
N THR A 114 0.66 -5.07 5.89
CA THR A 114 -0.57 -4.64 5.22
C THR A 114 -0.28 -3.52 4.21
N PHE A 115 0.51 -2.52 4.61
CA PHE A 115 0.96 -1.46 3.70
C PHE A 115 1.84 -2.01 2.57
N LEU A 116 2.77 -2.91 2.90
CA LEU A 116 3.67 -3.55 1.93
C LEU A 116 2.89 -4.31 0.85
N SER A 117 1.81 -4.98 1.24
CA SER A 117 0.92 -5.70 0.32
C SER A 117 0.23 -4.74 -0.66
N SER A 118 -0.15 -3.54 -0.19
CA SER A 118 -0.75 -2.51 -1.06
C SER A 118 0.22 -1.99 -2.14
N LEU A 119 1.52 -2.03 -1.89
CA LEU A 119 2.55 -1.66 -2.86
C LEU A 119 2.76 -2.71 -3.96
N GLY A 120 2.31 -3.96 -3.76
CA GLY A 120 2.40 -5.01 -4.77
C GLY A 120 1.68 -4.63 -6.06
N ASN A 121 0.52 -4.00 -5.95
CA ASN A 121 -0.30 -3.57 -7.08
C ASN A 121 0.05 -2.16 -7.60
N LEU A 122 1.06 -1.50 -7.04
CA LEU A 122 1.45 -0.15 -7.43
C LEU A 122 2.39 -0.18 -8.64
N PHE A 123 2.14 0.66 -9.64
CA PHE A 123 3.15 0.95 -10.65
C PHE A 123 4.25 1.81 -10.04
N ILE A 124 5.46 1.25 -9.91
CA ILE A 124 6.62 1.97 -9.35
C ILE A 124 7.46 2.53 -10.49
N PRO A 125 7.57 3.86 -10.65
CA PRO A 125 8.40 4.46 -11.69
C PRO A 125 9.88 4.05 -11.59
N HIS A 126 10.54 3.82 -12.73
CA HIS A 126 11.96 3.43 -12.78
C HIS A 126 12.92 4.36 -12.02
N THR A 127 12.56 5.64 -11.87
CA THR A 127 13.37 6.63 -11.15
C THR A 127 13.49 6.37 -9.64
N ILE A 128 12.55 5.61 -9.06
CA ILE A 128 12.50 5.32 -7.62
C ILE A 128 12.66 3.83 -7.29
N GLN A 129 12.63 2.96 -8.30
CA GLN A 129 12.76 1.50 -8.14
C GLN A 129 14.02 1.13 -7.36
N ASP A 130 15.18 1.69 -7.72
CA ASP A 130 16.46 1.39 -7.06
C ASP A 130 16.47 1.68 -5.55
N ARG A 131 15.53 2.50 -5.05
CA ARG A 131 15.39 2.84 -3.63
C ARG A 131 14.27 2.07 -2.94
N ILE A 132 13.20 1.73 -3.64
CA ILE A 132 12.03 1.06 -3.05
C ILE A 132 12.24 -0.45 -3.06
N LEU A 133 12.57 -1.03 -4.22
CA LEU A 133 12.57 -2.48 -4.41
C LEU A 133 13.54 -3.23 -3.46
N PRO A 134 14.78 -2.76 -3.21
CA PRO A 134 15.67 -3.44 -2.27
C PRO A 134 15.15 -3.39 -0.83
N ASN A 135 14.48 -2.30 -0.45
CA ASN A 135 13.87 -2.18 0.87
C ASN A 135 12.64 -3.08 1.01
N MET A 136 11.79 -3.18 -0.01
CA MET A 136 10.66 -4.12 -0.07
C MET A 136 11.13 -5.56 0.13
N SER A 137 12.16 -5.95 -0.63
CA SER A 137 12.80 -7.27 -0.52
C SER A 137 13.34 -7.52 0.89
N CYS A 138 14.05 -6.53 1.44
CA CYS A 138 14.59 -6.64 2.80
C CYS A 138 13.48 -6.79 3.86
N ILE A 139 12.38 -6.06 3.74
CA ILE A 139 11.25 -6.13 4.68
C ILE A 139 10.63 -7.53 4.63
N PHE A 140 10.29 -8.04 3.45
CA PHE A 140 9.74 -9.39 3.31
C PHE A 140 10.71 -10.45 3.82
N ALA A 141 12.01 -10.34 3.51
CA ALA A 141 13.01 -11.27 4.00
C ALA A 141 13.09 -11.30 5.53
N LEU A 142 13.01 -10.13 6.19
CA LEU A 142 13.00 -10.04 7.65
C LEU A 142 11.73 -10.66 8.25
N LEU A 143 10.56 -10.33 7.70
CA LEU A 143 9.28 -10.83 8.20
C LEU A 143 9.09 -12.35 7.96
N LEU A 144 9.60 -12.88 6.83
CA LEU A 144 9.55 -14.32 6.53
C LEU A 144 10.56 -15.14 7.36
N ALA A 145 11.60 -14.49 7.87
CA ALA A 145 12.55 -15.09 8.79
C ALA A 145 12.09 -15.03 10.26
N ASP A 146 10.96 -14.39 10.53
CA ASP A 146 10.40 -14.28 11.88
C ASP A 146 10.05 -15.68 12.44
N ARG A 147 10.05 -15.78 13.77
CA ARG A 147 9.76 -17.01 14.51
C ARG A 147 8.35 -17.04 15.09
N ASN A 148 7.65 -15.91 15.06
CA ASN A 148 6.27 -15.81 15.49
C ASN A 148 5.36 -16.43 14.42
N TRP A 149 4.71 -17.53 14.79
CA TRP A 149 3.87 -18.31 13.88
C TRP A 149 2.74 -17.48 13.23
N LEU A 150 2.16 -16.51 13.95
CA LEU A 150 1.04 -15.71 13.44
C LEU A 150 1.53 -14.70 12.41
N LEU A 151 2.62 -14.00 12.75
CA LEU A 151 3.25 -13.05 11.84
C LEU A 151 3.81 -13.78 10.61
N GLU A 152 4.40 -14.95 10.80
CA GLU A 152 4.88 -15.82 9.72
C GLU A 152 3.74 -16.21 8.77
N GLN A 153 2.60 -16.68 9.30
CA GLN A 153 1.43 -17.04 8.49
C GLN A 153 0.91 -15.87 7.66
N HIS A 154 0.70 -14.70 8.30
CA HIS A 154 0.25 -13.51 7.57
C HIS A 154 1.28 -13.05 6.54
N THR A 155 2.58 -13.16 6.87
CA THR A 155 3.65 -12.79 5.95
C THR A 155 3.68 -13.73 4.74
N LEU A 156 3.48 -15.03 4.91
CA LEU A 156 3.39 -16.00 3.81
C LEU A 156 2.20 -15.69 2.90
N GLU A 157 1.03 -15.35 3.48
CA GLU A 157 -0.16 -14.95 2.73
C GLU A 157 0.09 -13.66 1.92
N ALA A 158 0.57 -12.62 2.59
CA ALA A 158 0.88 -11.32 1.97
C ALA A 158 1.98 -11.43 0.91
N PHE A 159 3.02 -12.23 1.16
CA PHE A 159 4.09 -12.49 0.20
C PHE A 159 3.57 -13.21 -1.04
N THR A 160 2.68 -14.20 -0.87
CA THR A 160 2.07 -14.90 -2.00
C THR A 160 1.23 -13.94 -2.85
N GLN A 161 0.39 -13.12 -2.21
CA GLN A 161 -0.39 -12.09 -2.91
C GLN A 161 0.50 -11.06 -3.61
N PHE A 162 1.58 -10.62 -2.96
CA PHE A 162 2.57 -9.73 -3.55
C PHE A 162 3.24 -10.35 -4.77
N ALA A 163 3.69 -11.61 -4.67
CA ALA A 163 4.32 -12.32 -5.78
C ALA A 163 3.36 -12.57 -6.95
N GLU A 164 2.06 -12.71 -6.69
CA GLU A 164 1.02 -12.83 -7.71
C GLU A 164 0.68 -11.49 -8.38
N GLY A 165 0.69 -10.39 -7.63
CA GLY A 165 0.25 -9.07 -8.10
C GLY A 165 1.36 -8.12 -8.55
N THR A 166 2.63 -8.40 -8.25
CA THR A 166 3.72 -7.46 -8.51
C THR A 166 4.15 -7.46 -9.97
N ASN A 167 4.33 -6.24 -10.51
CA ASN A 167 4.94 -6.01 -11.82
C ASN A 167 6.49 -6.15 -11.80
N HIS A 168 7.07 -6.37 -10.62
CA HIS A 168 8.52 -6.43 -10.39
C HIS A 168 8.94 -7.83 -9.94
N GLU A 169 8.82 -8.81 -10.82
CA GLU A 169 9.12 -10.23 -10.55
C GLU A 169 10.57 -10.45 -10.08
N GLU A 170 11.49 -9.57 -10.46
CA GLU A 170 12.90 -9.61 -10.07
C GLU A 170 13.14 -9.53 -8.56
N ILE A 171 12.16 -9.02 -7.80
CA ILE A 171 12.23 -8.85 -6.34
C ILE A 171 11.85 -10.13 -5.61
N VAL A 172 10.92 -10.91 -6.16
CA VAL A 172 10.39 -12.14 -5.54
C VAL A 172 11.50 -13.10 -5.10
N PRO A 173 12.52 -13.44 -5.93
CA PRO A 173 13.61 -14.30 -5.48
C PRO A 173 14.53 -13.63 -4.45
N GLN A 174 14.61 -12.30 -4.42
CA GLN A 174 15.45 -11.55 -3.47
C GLN A 174 14.85 -11.60 -2.05
N CYS A 175 13.52 -11.63 -1.94
CA CYS A 175 12.82 -11.84 -0.67
C CYS A 175 13.16 -13.21 -0.05
N LEU A 176 13.46 -14.21 -0.88
CA LEU A 176 13.75 -15.59 -0.49
C LEU A 176 15.25 -15.85 -0.38
N SER A 177 15.91 -15.04 0.45
CA SER A 177 17.38 -15.07 0.60
C SER A 177 17.91 -16.36 1.25
N SER A 178 17.11 -17.06 2.05
CA SER A 178 17.51 -18.28 2.75
C SER A 178 16.78 -19.53 2.24
N GLU A 179 17.46 -20.68 2.30
CA GLU A 179 16.87 -21.97 1.91
C GLU A 179 15.73 -22.38 2.85
N GLU A 180 15.84 -22.02 4.13
CA GLU A 180 14.76 -22.22 5.11
C GLU A 180 13.49 -21.48 4.70
N THR A 181 13.61 -20.19 4.37
CA THR A 181 12.48 -19.36 3.92
C THR A 181 11.87 -19.88 2.63
N LYS A 182 12.70 -20.34 1.67
CA LYS A 182 12.19 -20.98 0.44
C LYS A 182 11.37 -22.23 0.75
N ASN A 183 11.89 -23.11 1.59
CA ASN A 183 11.20 -24.33 1.98
C ASN A 183 9.88 -24.03 2.70
N LYS A 184 9.85 -23.01 3.57
CA LYS A 184 8.62 -22.54 4.23
C LYS A 184 7.57 -22.11 3.19
N VAL A 185 7.94 -21.24 2.25
CA VAL A 185 7.03 -20.77 1.18
C VAL A 185 6.56 -21.93 0.30
N VAL A 186 7.45 -22.84 -0.10
CA VAL A 186 7.09 -24.03 -0.88
C VAL A 186 6.11 -24.91 -0.10
N SER A 187 6.37 -25.17 1.18
CA SER A 187 5.48 -25.98 2.02
C SER A 187 4.10 -25.35 2.22
N PHE A 188 4.03 -24.01 2.28
CA PHE A 188 2.80 -23.25 2.35
C PHE A 188 2.00 -23.40 1.04
N LEU A 189 2.65 -23.25 -0.11
CA LEU A 189 2.02 -23.39 -1.43
C LEU A 189 1.57 -24.82 -1.72
N GLU A 190 2.35 -25.82 -1.31
CA GLU A 190 2.05 -27.24 -1.47
C GLU A 190 1.01 -27.75 -0.47
N LYS A 191 0.60 -26.93 0.51
CA LYS A 191 -0.31 -27.28 1.62
C LYS A 191 0.20 -28.45 2.48
N THR A 192 1.49 -28.79 2.40
CA THR A 192 2.10 -29.89 3.14
C THR A 192 2.26 -29.58 4.64
N GLY A 193 1.94 -28.34 5.07
CA GLY A 193 2.01 -27.87 6.45
C GLY A 193 0.68 -27.75 7.21
N PHE A 194 -0.48 -28.17 6.67
CA PHE A 194 -1.69 -28.29 7.50
C PHE A 194 -1.60 -29.56 8.35
N VAL A 195 -0.77 -29.53 9.39
CA VAL A 195 -0.98 -30.42 10.54
C VAL A 195 -2.39 -30.12 11.03
N HIS A 196 -3.23 -31.14 11.07
CA HIS A 196 -4.63 -31.06 11.49
C HIS A 196 -4.71 -30.33 12.82
N GLU A 197 -5.06 -29.05 12.77
CA GLU A 197 -5.01 -28.17 13.92
C GLU A 197 -6.06 -28.63 14.93
N THR A 198 -5.66 -28.81 16.18
CA THR A 198 -6.57 -29.21 17.24
C THR A 198 -7.49 -28.03 17.58
N GLU A 199 -8.77 -28.28 17.87
CA GLU A 199 -9.74 -27.22 18.21
C GLU A 199 -9.25 -26.28 19.32
N ALA A 200 -8.40 -26.76 20.24
CA ALA A 200 -7.75 -25.95 21.26
C ALA A 200 -6.75 -24.92 20.69
N ALA A 201 -5.93 -25.29 19.71
CA ALA A 201 -5.01 -24.39 19.03
C ALA A 201 -5.77 -23.34 18.22
N LYS A 202 -6.87 -23.75 17.58
CA LYS A 202 -7.79 -22.85 16.86
C LYS A 202 -8.47 -21.82 17.77
N VAL A 203 -8.87 -22.21 18.98
CA VAL A 203 -9.43 -21.28 19.98
C VAL A 203 -8.37 -20.30 20.48
N GLU A 204 -7.13 -20.75 20.66
CA GLU A 204 -6.01 -19.88 21.05
C GLU A 204 -5.63 -18.90 19.92
N ARG A 205 -5.69 -19.32 18.65
CA ARG A 205 -5.57 -18.40 17.49
C ARG A 205 -6.62 -17.29 17.53
N VAL A 206 -7.90 -17.65 17.72
CA VAL A 206 -8.99 -16.66 17.75
C VAL A 206 -8.83 -15.68 18.91
N LYS A 207 -8.24 -16.11 20.03
CA LYS A 207 -7.91 -15.20 21.15
C LYS A 207 -6.75 -14.27 20.82
N GLN A 208 -5.70 -14.76 20.16
CA GLN A 208 -4.56 -13.93 19.74
C GLN A 208 -4.96 -12.94 18.64
N GLU A 209 -5.74 -13.36 17.64
CA GLU A 209 -6.33 -12.47 16.63
C GLU A 209 -7.21 -11.39 17.26
N LYS A 210 -8.05 -11.74 18.25
CA LYS A 210 -8.88 -10.77 18.98
C LYS A 210 -8.06 -9.78 19.81
N GLY A 211 -6.93 -10.18 20.40
CA GLY A 211 -6.08 -9.28 21.15
C GLY A 211 -5.36 -8.24 20.28
N ILE A 212 -5.13 -8.56 19.00
CA ILE A 212 -4.42 -7.70 18.05
C ILE A 212 -5.37 -6.79 17.26
N PHE A 213 -6.61 -7.26 17.02
CA PHE A 213 -7.55 -6.58 16.13
C PHE A 213 -8.56 -5.66 16.85
N TRP A 214 -8.75 -5.81 18.18
CA TRP A 214 -10.06 -5.49 18.76
C TRP A 214 -10.15 -4.41 19.86
N GLU A 215 -9.44 -3.27 19.77
CA GLU A 215 -9.66 -2.17 20.73
C GLU A 215 -9.98 -0.75 20.18
N PRO A 216 -9.94 -0.42 18.88
CA PRO A 216 -10.57 0.85 18.41
C PRO A 216 -11.93 0.72 17.70
N PHE A 217 -12.26 -0.40 17.04
CA PHE A 217 -13.40 -0.42 16.10
C PHE A 217 -14.77 -0.77 16.74
N ALA A 218 -14.86 -0.84 18.08
CA ALA A 218 -15.93 -1.53 18.77
C ALA A 218 -17.16 -0.65 18.96
N THR A 219 -17.71 -0.12 17.86
CA THR A 219 -19.13 0.25 17.74
C THR A 219 -19.44 0.59 16.29
N VAL A 220 -19.66 -0.42 15.43
CA VAL A 220 -20.70 -0.35 14.39
C VAL A 220 -21.27 -1.76 14.22
N THR A 221 -22.58 -1.81 14.18
CA THR A 221 -23.48 -2.96 14.07
C THR A 221 -23.02 -4.08 13.14
N VAL A 222 -23.18 -5.30 13.66
CA VAL A 222 -23.08 -6.57 12.95
C VAL A 222 -24.06 -6.58 11.77
N GLU A 223 -23.55 -6.33 10.58
CA GLU A 223 -24.02 -7.09 9.41
C GLU A 223 -22.91 -8.07 9.05
N GLU A 224 -23.23 -9.35 9.19
CA GLU A 224 -22.41 -10.48 8.76
C GLU A 224 -22.20 -10.41 7.24
N VAL A 225 -21.17 -9.68 6.81
CA VAL A 225 -20.52 -10.01 5.54
C VAL A 225 -19.79 -11.31 5.79
N LYS A 226 -20.43 -12.43 5.43
CA LYS A 226 -19.81 -13.76 5.31
C LYS A 226 -18.60 -13.63 4.38
N ARG A 227 -17.44 -13.31 4.95
CA ARG A 227 -16.15 -13.47 4.29
C ARG A 227 -15.95 -14.99 4.14
N PRO A 228 -15.91 -15.53 2.92
CA PRO A 228 -15.56 -16.94 2.76
C PRO A 228 -14.15 -17.15 3.32
N PRO A 229 -13.80 -18.35 3.81
CA PRO A 229 -12.39 -18.71 3.96
C PRO A 229 -11.79 -18.69 2.55
N LEU A 230 -11.05 -17.62 2.22
CA LEU A 230 -10.46 -17.43 0.91
C LEU A 230 -9.25 -18.37 0.83
N GLN A 231 -9.53 -19.57 0.31
CA GLN A 231 -8.54 -20.57 -0.03
C GLN A 231 -7.45 -19.95 -0.93
N PRO A 232 -6.17 -20.35 -0.76
CA PRO A 232 -5.16 -20.10 -1.78
C PRO A 232 -5.64 -20.79 -3.07
N CYS A 233 -5.82 -20.00 -4.12
CA CYS A 233 -6.31 -20.51 -5.40
C CYS A 233 -5.31 -21.53 -5.95
N ALA A 234 -5.82 -22.65 -6.49
CA ALA A 234 -5.01 -23.52 -7.34
C ALA A 234 -4.38 -22.67 -8.44
N LYS A 235 -3.09 -22.91 -8.76
CA LYS A 235 -2.34 -22.29 -9.87
C LYS A 235 -3.27 -22.02 -11.05
N ARG A 236 -3.75 -20.77 -11.17
CA ARG A 236 -4.50 -20.35 -12.34
C ARG A 236 -3.50 -20.07 -13.45
N ALA A 237 -3.93 -20.34 -14.67
CA ALA A 237 -3.24 -19.83 -15.84
C ALA A 237 -3.07 -18.32 -15.70
N ARG A 238 -1.88 -17.84 -16.08
CA ARG A 238 -1.43 -16.44 -16.10
C ARG A 238 -2.59 -15.47 -16.21
N HIS A 239 -2.71 -14.56 -15.23
CA HIS A 239 -3.45 -13.33 -15.48
C HIS A 239 -2.55 -12.48 -16.37
N GLU A 240 -2.74 -12.59 -17.69
CA GLU A 240 -2.26 -11.55 -18.59
C GLU A 240 -3.05 -10.29 -18.20
N PHE A 241 -2.46 -9.49 -17.31
CA PHE A 241 -2.90 -8.11 -17.12
C PHE A 241 -2.94 -7.48 -18.51
N PRO A 242 -4.03 -6.81 -18.89
CA PRO A 242 -4.14 -6.29 -20.23
C PRO A 242 -3.30 -5.02 -20.29
N LEU A 243 -1.98 -5.14 -20.49
CA LEU A 243 -1.13 -4.02 -20.89
C LEU A 243 -1.77 -3.24 -22.04
N GLU A 244 -2.54 -3.92 -22.89
CA GLU A 244 -3.36 -3.31 -23.94
C GLU A 244 -4.40 -2.31 -23.40
N GLU A 245 -5.06 -2.59 -22.27
CA GLU A 245 -6.05 -1.69 -21.65
C GLU A 245 -5.36 -0.45 -21.08
N GLU A 246 -4.16 -0.59 -20.51
CA GLU A 246 -3.35 0.54 -20.03
C GLU A 246 -2.82 1.40 -21.19
N TYR A 247 -2.34 0.77 -22.27
CA TYR A 247 -1.98 1.49 -23.51
C TYR A 247 -3.19 2.22 -24.09
N ARG A 248 -4.37 1.62 -24.08
CA ARG A 248 -5.62 2.26 -24.52
C ARG A 248 -6.00 3.43 -23.63
N SER A 249 -5.96 3.27 -22.30
CA SER A 249 -6.26 4.35 -21.36
C SER A 249 -5.29 5.52 -21.51
N ALA A 250 -3.99 5.25 -21.60
CA ALA A 250 -2.97 6.29 -21.77
C ALA A 250 -3.14 7.05 -23.10
N LEU A 251 -3.43 6.33 -24.20
CA LEU A 251 -3.72 6.95 -25.49
C LEU A 251 -5.02 7.76 -25.47
N GLN A 252 -6.03 7.29 -24.75
CA GLN A 252 -7.30 7.97 -24.61
C GLN A 252 -7.15 9.28 -23.82
N THR A 253 -6.36 9.30 -22.74
CA THR A 253 -6.04 10.54 -22.01
C THR A 253 -5.30 11.55 -22.88
N VAL A 254 -4.38 11.09 -23.74
CA VAL A 254 -3.68 11.97 -24.70
C VAL A 254 -4.65 12.54 -25.73
N ALA A 255 -5.59 11.73 -26.24
CA ALA A 255 -6.62 12.18 -27.17
C ALA A 255 -7.54 13.22 -26.53
N GLU A 256 -8.02 12.98 -25.31
CA GLU A 256 -8.88 13.90 -24.55
C GLU A 256 -8.17 15.23 -24.25
N ALA A 257 -6.88 15.19 -23.90
CA ALA A 257 -6.07 16.40 -23.69
C ALA A 257 -5.86 17.20 -24.98
N LEU A 258 -5.76 16.53 -26.13
CA LEU A 258 -5.66 17.19 -27.44
C LEU A 258 -6.98 17.88 -27.81
N GLU A 259 -8.12 17.20 -27.61
CA GLU A 259 -9.46 17.78 -27.81
C GLU A 259 -9.72 19.00 -26.91
N ALA A 260 -9.24 18.95 -25.65
CA ALA A 260 -9.30 20.09 -24.75
C ALA A 260 -8.45 21.28 -25.25
N THR A 261 -7.28 21.00 -25.82
CA THR A 261 -6.39 22.02 -26.41
C THR A 261 -7.01 22.65 -27.66
N GLU A 262 -7.64 21.87 -28.52
CA GLU A 262 -8.42 22.37 -29.67
C GLU A 262 -9.59 23.25 -29.22
N SER A 263 -10.30 22.84 -28.18
CA SER A 263 -11.40 23.62 -27.60
C SER A 263 -10.95 24.96 -27.02
N LEU A 264 -9.71 25.06 -26.52
CA LEU A 264 -9.11 26.31 -26.05
C LEU A 264 -8.68 27.23 -27.20
N LEU A 265 -8.18 26.66 -28.30
CA LEU A 265 -7.83 27.39 -29.52
C LEU A 265 -9.05 28.02 -30.22
N GLN A 266 -10.24 27.42 -30.07
CA GLN A 266 -11.48 28.04 -30.55
C GLN A 266 -11.92 29.26 -29.72
N LYS A 267 -11.46 29.36 -28.46
CA LYS A 267 -11.87 30.42 -27.52
C LYS A 267 -10.88 31.58 -27.42
N ALA A 268 -9.61 31.36 -27.76
CA ALA A 268 -8.56 32.36 -27.64
C ALA A 268 -7.50 32.19 -28.76
N PRO A 269 -6.82 33.28 -29.16
CA PRO A 269 -5.73 33.20 -30.12
C PRO A 269 -4.58 32.32 -29.60
N ALA A 270 -3.97 31.55 -30.51
CA ALA A 270 -2.92 30.60 -30.19
C ALA A 270 -1.70 31.28 -29.56
N PRO A 271 -1.23 30.80 -28.39
CA PRO A 271 0.01 31.28 -27.80
C PRO A 271 1.23 30.96 -28.69
N PRO A 272 2.23 31.85 -28.80
CA PRO A 272 3.38 31.65 -29.67
C PRO A 272 4.30 30.47 -29.26
N TRP A 273 4.22 30.01 -28.01
CA TRP A 273 4.94 28.83 -27.52
C TRP A 273 4.23 27.51 -27.85
N LEU A 274 2.93 27.55 -28.18
CA LEU A 274 2.14 26.34 -28.42
C LEU A 274 2.65 25.55 -29.62
N LEU A 275 3.08 26.26 -30.69
CA LEU A 275 3.63 25.64 -31.88
C LEU A 275 4.90 24.81 -31.56
N MET A 276 5.80 25.37 -30.74
CA MET A 276 7.03 24.68 -30.33
C MET A 276 6.73 23.44 -29.47
N GLU A 277 5.73 23.52 -28.57
CA GLU A 277 5.30 22.37 -27.76
C GLU A 277 4.63 21.28 -28.62
N MET A 278 3.86 21.66 -29.64
CA MET A 278 3.27 20.71 -30.58
C MET A 278 4.34 19.99 -31.42
N GLU A 279 5.38 20.70 -31.86
CA GLU A 279 6.53 20.10 -32.55
C GLU A 279 7.30 19.12 -31.64
N ALA A 280 7.51 19.48 -30.37
CA ALA A 280 8.15 18.59 -29.39
C ALA A 280 7.31 17.34 -29.07
N LEU A 281 5.97 17.49 -29.00
CA LEU A 281 5.04 16.37 -28.86
C LEU A 281 5.07 15.46 -30.09
N GLN A 282 5.11 16.02 -31.29
CA GLN A 282 5.22 15.27 -32.54
C GLN A 282 6.52 14.45 -32.58
N GLU A 283 7.65 15.02 -32.17
CA GLU A 283 8.92 14.28 -32.08
C GLU A 283 8.85 13.10 -31.10
N ARG A 284 8.17 13.27 -29.95
CA ARG A 284 7.95 12.19 -28.99
C ARG A 284 7.05 11.08 -29.56
N ILE A 285 6.01 11.44 -30.31
CA ILE A 285 5.15 10.48 -31.00
C ILE A 285 5.93 9.71 -32.06
N ASP A 286 6.79 10.37 -32.84
CA ASP A 286 7.61 9.70 -33.85
C ASP A 286 8.73 8.85 -33.24
N LYS A 287 9.20 9.19 -32.03
CA LYS A 287 10.07 8.31 -31.24
C LYS A 287 9.32 7.07 -30.74
N LEU A 288 8.09 7.23 -30.24
CA LEU A 288 7.22 6.12 -29.84
C LEU A 288 6.91 5.18 -31.01
N ARG A 289 6.59 5.72 -32.19
CA ARG A 289 6.37 4.93 -33.42
C ARG A 289 7.59 4.11 -33.81
N ARG A 290 8.79 4.66 -33.68
CA ARG A 290 10.05 3.94 -33.94
C ARG A 290 10.37 2.85 -32.92
N CYS A 291 9.72 2.83 -31.76
CA CYS A 291 9.83 1.73 -30.80
C CYS A 291 8.83 0.59 -31.07
N ILE A 292 7.83 0.83 -31.93
CA ILE A 292 6.76 -0.12 -32.26
C ILE A 292 7.03 -0.82 -33.61
N LEU A 293 7.81 -0.20 -34.50
CA LEU A 293 8.29 -0.75 -35.79
C LEU A 293 9.67 -1.42 -35.63
#